data_AF-A0A8D9A7T6-F1
#
_entry.id   AF-A0A8D9A7T6-F1
#
_cell.length_a   1.000
_cell.length_b   1.000
_cell.length_c   1.000
_cell.angle_alpha   90.00
_cell.angle_beta   90.00
_cell.angle_gamma   90.00
#
_symmetry.space_group_name_H-M   'P 1'
#
loop_
_entity.id
_entity.type
_entity.pdbx_description
1 polymer ?
#
loop_
_entity_poly.entity_id
_entity_poly.type
_entity_poly.pdbx_seq_one_letter_code
_entity_poly.pdbx_strand_id
1 'polypeptide(L)'
;MLQLEDLQFVWPVFLAFSLLLVSKHLYQKFYQRDHLPKGTLGNHNWTRITDVSKVCQCSVCEMLLMNNLNEYYCDCCGVCADLKCIPGANANIKCKQISVTQDKQTAMKHLWTRGYMLLETSLCDVCEEECDVPNQIDFQCAWCLRTVHTDCKPKIAEVCDFGPYKKFVIPPNCVTLETKRAGVRFRKSHVITIHDPGWTPWTPLIVLGNRKSGNGDGSHVLSTFRRLLNPLQVVDLADKSPEEALHWVTLVPSRGQSLILAAGGDGTAAWILNTIHSM
;
A
#
# COMPACT_ATOMS: atom_id res chain seq x y z
N MET A 1 4.17 -6.37 -64.26
CA MET A 1 5.17 -5.32 -64.03
C MET A 1 4.58 -4.36 -63.01
N LEU A 2 4.68 -4.68 -61.72
CA LEU A 2 4.31 -3.75 -60.64
C LEU A 2 5.31 -2.60 -60.70
N GLN A 3 4.82 -1.39 -60.95
CA GLN A 3 5.66 -0.23 -61.22
C GLN A 3 6.44 0.13 -59.95
N LEU A 4 7.75 0.41 -60.12
CA LEU A 4 8.67 0.81 -59.05
C LEU A 4 8.19 2.05 -58.24
N GLU A 5 7.23 2.80 -58.76
CA GLU A 5 6.66 4.00 -58.16
C GLU A 5 5.78 3.69 -56.92
N ASP A 6 5.10 2.54 -56.88
CA ASP A 6 4.29 2.15 -55.71
C ASP A 6 5.15 1.81 -54.49
N LEU A 7 6.40 1.40 -54.70
CA LEU A 7 7.33 1.10 -53.61
C LEU A 7 7.85 2.37 -52.92
N GLN A 8 7.94 3.50 -53.63
CA GLN A 8 8.44 4.77 -53.09
C GLN A 8 7.53 5.36 -52.00
N PHE A 9 6.22 5.08 -52.04
CA PHE A 9 5.26 5.56 -51.04
C PHE A 9 5.09 4.61 -49.84
N VAL A 10 5.31 3.31 -50.06
CA VAL A 10 5.14 2.28 -49.03
C VAL A 10 6.23 2.35 -47.97
N TRP A 11 7.49 2.60 -48.36
CA TRP A 11 8.62 2.66 -47.42
C TRP A 11 8.54 3.81 -46.41
N PRO A 12 8.21 5.07 -46.78
CA PRO A 12 8.03 6.16 -45.82
C PRO A 12 6.91 5.91 -44.82
N VAL A 13 5.79 5.32 -45.26
CA VAL A 13 4.65 4.98 -44.39
C VAL A 13 5.03 3.87 -43.41
N PHE A 14 5.74 2.83 -43.89
CA PHE A 14 6.27 1.78 -43.02
C PHE A 14 7.30 2.30 -42.02
N LEU A 15 8.20 3.20 -42.43
CA LEU A 15 9.17 3.83 -41.54
C LEU A 15 8.49 4.71 -40.49
N ALA A 16 7.49 5.52 -40.87
CA ALA A 16 6.72 6.34 -39.94
C ALA A 16 5.95 5.49 -38.94
N PHE A 17 5.30 4.42 -39.39
CA PHE A 17 4.59 3.48 -38.51
C PHE A 17 5.55 2.73 -37.58
N SER A 18 6.70 2.29 -38.09
CA SER A 18 7.75 1.66 -37.29
C SER A 18 8.32 2.62 -36.25
N LEU A 19 8.55 3.89 -36.62
CA LEU A 19 8.98 4.94 -35.69
C LEU A 19 7.92 5.25 -34.63
N LEU A 20 6.63 5.24 -34.97
CA LEU A 20 5.54 5.39 -33.99
C LEU A 20 5.44 4.18 -33.07
N LEU A 21 5.63 2.96 -33.58
CA LEU A 21 5.66 1.76 -32.75
C LEU A 21 6.88 1.74 -31.84
N VAL A 22 8.06 2.10 -32.34
CA VAL A 22 9.28 2.20 -31.53
C VAL A 22 9.17 3.35 -30.54
N SER A 23 8.64 4.51 -30.91
CA SER A 23 8.43 5.62 -29.97
C SER A 23 7.39 5.26 -28.93
N LYS A 24 6.30 4.57 -29.30
CA LYS A 24 5.34 4.02 -28.35
C LYS A 24 5.95 2.95 -27.47
N HIS A 25 6.83 2.09 -27.99
CA HIS A 25 7.50 1.06 -27.19
C HIS A 25 8.54 1.65 -26.25
N LEU A 26 9.31 2.66 -26.70
CA LEU A 26 10.25 3.40 -25.89
C LEU A 26 9.50 4.25 -24.87
N TYR A 27 8.46 4.97 -25.28
CA TYR A 27 7.56 5.71 -24.40
C TYR A 27 6.94 4.77 -23.38
N GLN A 28 6.39 3.62 -23.77
CA GLN A 28 5.88 2.61 -22.84
C GLN A 28 6.99 2.05 -21.96
N LYS A 29 8.21 1.82 -22.45
CA LYS A 29 9.33 1.30 -21.65
C LYS A 29 9.89 2.34 -20.66
N PHE A 30 9.91 3.61 -21.04
CA PHE A 30 10.30 4.74 -20.19
C PHE A 30 9.18 5.14 -19.23
N TYR A 31 7.91 5.08 -19.64
CA TYR A 31 6.73 5.37 -18.84
C TYR A 31 6.33 4.18 -17.93
N GLN A 32 6.58 2.93 -18.33
CA GLN A 32 6.40 1.75 -17.46
C GLN A 32 7.45 1.70 -16.34
N ARG A 33 8.58 2.41 -16.45
CA ARG A 33 9.49 2.58 -15.30
C ARG A 33 8.82 3.33 -14.15
N ASP A 34 7.83 4.18 -14.42
CA ASP A 34 7.04 4.90 -13.42
C ASP A 34 5.86 4.10 -12.85
N HIS A 35 5.56 2.93 -13.42
CA HIS A 35 4.47 2.07 -12.99
C HIS A 35 5.00 0.72 -12.56
N LEU A 36 5.68 0.72 -11.42
CA LEU A 36 5.84 -0.52 -10.66
C LEU A 36 4.45 -1.16 -10.49
N PRO A 37 4.33 -2.48 -10.68
CA PRO A 37 3.07 -3.14 -10.45
C PRO A 37 2.66 -2.89 -8.99
N LYS A 38 1.43 -2.38 -8.80
CA LYS A 38 0.81 -2.34 -7.47
C LYS A 38 0.94 -3.73 -6.85
N GLY A 39 1.46 -3.79 -5.63
CA GLY A 39 1.65 -5.05 -4.92
C GLY A 39 0.34 -5.82 -4.84
N THR A 40 0.39 -7.14 -5.03
CA THR A 40 -0.75 -7.99 -4.65
C THR A 40 -1.00 -7.85 -3.15
N LEU A 41 -2.24 -8.04 -2.72
CA LEU A 41 -2.64 -7.92 -1.31
C LEU A 41 -1.68 -8.71 -0.39
N GLY A 42 -1.05 -8.03 0.58
CA GLY A 42 -0.04 -8.62 1.49
C GLY A 42 1.43 -8.46 1.06
N ASN A 43 1.70 -7.93 -0.15
CA ASN A 43 3.03 -7.55 -0.61
C ASN A 43 3.24 -6.02 -0.54
N HIS A 44 4.49 -5.59 -0.75
CA HIS A 44 4.80 -4.16 -0.82
C HIS A 44 4.06 -3.48 -1.97
N ASN A 45 3.37 -2.39 -1.64
CA ASN A 45 2.73 -1.52 -2.60
C ASN A 45 3.57 -0.25 -2.78
N TRP A 46 4.45 -0.27 -3.78
CA TRP A 46 5.44 0.77 -4.03
C TRP A 46 4.81 2.01 -4.66
N THR A 47 5.11 3.16 -4.07
CA THR A 47 4.70 4.49 -4.53
C THR A 47 5.95 5.34 -4.70
N ARG A 48 6.02 6.12 -5.78
CA ARG A 48 7.14 7.02 -6.02
C ARG A 48 7.13 8.16 -5.01
N ILE A 49 8.30 8.51 -4.49
CA ILE A 49 8.48 9.71 -3.67
C ILE A 49 8.49 10.90 -4.62
N THR A 50 7.53 11.81 -4.45
CA THR A 50 7.41 13.02 -5.28
C THR A 50 7.71 14.30 -4.51
N ASP A 51 7.80 14.21 -3.20
CA ASP A 51 8.03 15.34 -2.33
C ASP A 51 9.51 15.40 -1.95
N VAL A 52 10.17 16.44 -2.46
CA VAL A 52 11.60 16.76 -2.27
C VAL A 52 11.97 17.05 -0.82
N SER A 53 11.00 17.41 0.03
CA SER A 53 11.25 17.65 1.45
C SER A 53 11.48 16.35 2.23
N LYS A 54 11.13 15.20 1.65
CA LYS A 54 11.17 13.90 2.32
C LYS A 54 12.51 13.22 2.12
N VAL A 55 13.33 13.25 3.16
CA VAL A 55 14.54 12.46 3.24
C VAL A 55 14.17 11.05 3.68
N CYS A 56 14.66 10.03 2.98
CA CYS A 56 14.54 8.66 3.44
C CYS A 56 15.77 7.85 3.06
N GLN A 57 16.06 6.81 3.84
CA GLN A 57 17.17 5.90 3.59
C GLN A 57 16.66 4.61 2.94
N CYS A 58 17.36 4.11 1.93
CA CYS A 58 17.05 2.83 1.33
C CYS A 58 17.19 1.70 2.36
N SER A 59 16.14 0.92 2.59
CA SER A 59 16.12 -0.17 3.56
C SER A 59 16.96 -1.38 3.15
N VAL A 60 17.61 -1.35 1.97
CA VAL A 60 18.43 -2.42 1.42
C VAL A 60 19.90 -2.03 1.34
N CYS A 61 20.22 -0.92 0.68
CA CYS A 61 21.60 -0.46 0.49
C CYS A 61 22.04 0.60 1.49
N GLU A 62 21.14 1.06 2.37
CA GLU A 62 21.40 2.06 3.41
C GLU A 62 21.87 3.43 2.86
N MET A 63 21.71 3.66 1.55
CA MET A 63 22.01 4.96 0.95
C MET A 63 20.84 5.93 1.14
N LEU A 64 21.17 7.20 1.36
CA LEU A 64 20.21 8.29 1.41
C LEU A 64 19.57 8.51 0.03
N LEU A 65 18.25 8.57 -0.01
CA LEU A 65 17.46 8.85 -1.20
C LEU A 65 17.23 10.37 -1.27
N MET A 66 17.92 11.03 -2.21
CA MET A 66 17.95 12.51 -2.36
C MET A 66 17.69 12.97 -3.81
N ASN A 67 17.62 12.05 -4.76
CA ASN A 67 17.77 12.31 -6.19
C ASN A 67 16.46 12.26 -6.99
N ASN A 68 15.30 12.04 -6.35
CA ASN A 68 13.91 12.21 -6.85
C ASN A 68 13.54 11.53 -8.18
N LEU A 69 14.44 10.77 -8.81
CA LEU A 69 14.22 10.17 -10.12
C LEU A 69 13.95 8.67 -10.06
N ASN A 70 14.30 7.98 -8.97
CA ASN A 70 14.20 6.52 -8.87
C ASN A 70 13.95 6.03 -7.43
N GLU A 71 13.17 6.79 -6.66
CA GLU A 71 13.02 6.59 -5.21
C GLU A 71 11.58 6.26 -4.86
N TYR A 72 11.40 5.19 -4.11
CA TYR A 72 10.09 4.60 -3.83
C TYR A 72 9.95 4.30 -2.36
N TYR A 73 8.73 4.43 -1.85
CA TYR A 73 8.33 3.95 -0.53
C TYR A 73 7.14 3.01 -0.68
N CYS A 74 7.01 2.04 0.22
CA CYS A 74 5.81 1.24 0.32
C CYS A 74 4.74 2.00 1.13
N ASP A 75 3.57 2.29 0.56
CA ASP A 75 2.51 3.01 1.29
C ASP A 75 1.88 2.19 2.44
N CYS A 76 2.00 0.86 2.43
CA CYS A 76 1.56 0.01 3.52
C CYS A 76 2.51 0.05 4.73
N CYS A 77 3.81 -0.15 4.51
CA CYS A 77 4.78 -0.42 5.57
C CYS A 77 5.92 0.61 5.67
N GLY A 78 6.02 1.59 4.77
CA GLY A 78 6.98 2.69 4.82
C GLY A 78 8.43 2.33 4.52
N VAL A 79 8.70 1.08 4.14
CA VAL A 79 10.00 0.67 3.60
C VAL A 79 10.33 1.53 2.39
N CYS A 80 11.55 2.04 2.34
CA CYS A 80 12.05 2.82 1.22
C CYS A 80 13.06 2.01 0.41
N ALA A 81 13.04 2.16 -0.90
CA ALA A 81 14.02 1.55 -1.77
C ALA A 81 14.23 2.39 -3.03
N ASP A 82 15.47 2.42 -3.50
CA ASP A 82 15.72 2.81 -4.88
C ASP A 82 15.19 1.74 -5.85
N LEU A 83 15.00 2.11 -7.12
CA LEU A 83 14.46 1.22 -8.15
C LEU A 83 15.22 -0.12 -8.27
N LYS A 84 16.53 -0.14 -8.04
CA LYS A 84 17.37 -1.36 -8.15
C LYS A 84 17.24 -2.25 -6.92
N CYS A 85 16.95 -1.66 -5.76
CA CYS A 85 16.81 -2.35 -4.48
C CYS A 85 15.41 -2.95 -4.25
N ILE A 86 14.38 -2.53 -5.00
CA ILE A 86 13.00 -3.04 -4.86
C ILE A 86 12.91 -4.58 -4.92
N PRO A 87 13.56 -5.29 -5.87
CA PRO A 87 13.54 -6.75 -5.86
C PRO A 87 14.11 -7.35 -4.57
N GLY A 88 15.20 -6.77 -4.05
CA GLY A 88 15.81 -7.18 -2.78
C GLY A 88 14.91 -6.89 -1.57
N ALA A 89 14.23 -5.74 -1.57
CA ALA A 89 13.26 -5.39 -0.54
C ALA A 89 12.06 -6.35 -0.55
N ASN A 90 11.53 -6.69 -1.72
CA ASN A 90 10.43 -7.64 -1.87
C ASN A 90 10.80 -9.06 -1.40
N ALA A 91 12.05 -9.47 -1.56
CA ALA A 91 12.51 -10.79 -1.15
C ALA A 91 12.80 -10.87 0.36
N ASN A 92 13.38 -9.83 0.94
CA ASN A 92 14.00 -9.91 2.26
C ASN A 92 13.27 -9.13 3.37
N ILE A 93 12.40 -8.18 3.01
CA ILE A 93 11.71 -7.32 3.97
C ILE A 93 10.22 -7.63 3.94
N LYS A 94 9.65 -7.94 5.11
CA LYS A 94 8.21 -8.24 5.22
C LYS A 94 7.39 -6.96 5.17
N CYS A 95 6.30 -6.96 4.40
CA CYS A 95 5.30 -5.91 4.41
C CYS A 95 4.23 -6.18 5.49
N LYS A 96 3.26 -5.27 5.62
CA LYS A 96 2.07 -5.48 6.47
C LYS A 96 1.32 -6.73 6.03
N GLN A 97 1.22 -7.68 6.94
CA GLN A 97 0.37 -8.86 6.76
C GLN A 97 -1.11 -8.44 6.79
N ILE A 98 -1.91 -9.03 5.91
CA ILE A 98 -3.36 -8.77 5.84
C ILE A 98 -4.18 -9.78 6.66
N SER A 99 -3.60 -10.95 6.89
CA SER A 99 -4.17 -12.10 7.59
C SER A 99 -3.02 -12.96 8.13
N VAL A 100 -3.23 -13.65 9.25
CA VAL A 100 -2.32 -14.66 9.79
C VAL A 100 -3.06 -16.00 9.82
N THR A 101 -2.46 -17.05 9.26
CA THR A 101 -3.01 -18.41 9.28
C THR A 101 -3.17 -18.84 10.74
N GLN A 102 -4.35 -19.38 11.10
CA GLN A 102 -4.80 -19.69 12.47
C GLN A 102 -3.93 -20.69 13.26
N ASP A 103 -2.78 -21.11 12.74
CA ASP A 103 -1.82 -21.94 13.47
C ASP A 103 -1.18 -21.08 14.57
N LYS A 104 -1.86 -21.10 15.73
CA LYS A 104 -1.52 -20.47 17.01
C LYS A 104 -1.96 -19.01 17.09
N GLN A 105 -2.85 -18.74 18.06
CA GLN A 105 -3.16 -17.44 18.66
C GLN A 105 -1.88 -16.78 19.19
N THR A 106 -0.99 -16.39 18.29
CA THR A 106 0.25 -15.73 18.62
C THR A 106 -0.06 -14.25 18.73
N ALA A 107 0.33 -13.67 19.86
CA ALA A 107 0.23 -12.22 20.05
C ALA A 107 0.94 -11.51 18.89
N MET A 108 0.30 -10.50 18.32
CA MET A 108 0.85 -9.75 17.20
C MET A 108 2.13 -9.03 17.63
N LYS A 109 3.27 -9.38 17.04
CA LYS A 109 4.53 -8.67 17.27
C LYS A 109 4.58 -7.37 16.47
N HIS A 110 5.42 -6.44 16.92
CA HIS A 110 5.73 -5.24 16.16
C HIS A 110 6.33 -5.59 14.78
N LEU A 111 5.89 -4.88 13.73
CA LEU A 111 6.50 -4.94 12.40
C LEU A 111 7.43 -3.74 12.24
N TRP A 112 8.68 -3.92 12.64
CA TRP A 112 9.70 -2.87 12.57
C TRP A 112 10.21 -2.70 11.14
N THR A 113 10.19 -1.46 10.66
CA THR A 113 10.71 -1.08 9.35
C THR A 113 11.72 0.06 9.51
N ARG A 114 12.79 0.01 8.73
CA ARG A 114 13.71 1.13 8.49
C ARG A 114 13.20 1.89 7.27
N GLY A 115 13.13 3.21 7.29
CA GLY A 115 12.70 3.99 6.12
C GLY A 115 11.84 5.19 6.48
N TYR A 116 10.82 5.45 5.67
CA TYR A 116 10.02 6.67 5.72
C TYR A 116 9.29 6.84 7.05
N MET A 117 9.70 7.85 7.81
CA MET A 117 9.01 8.29 9.02
C MET A 117 7.95 9.33 8.63
N LEU A 118 6.71 9.10 9.08
CA LEU A 118 5.55 9.91 8.70
C LEU A 118 5.50 11.28 9.37
N LEU A 119 6.25 11.47 10.45
CA LEU A 119 6.17 12.64 11.31
C LEU A 119 7.53 13.35 11.26
N GLU A 120 7.53 14.63 10.92
CA GLU A 120 8.73 15.47 10.76
C GLU A 120 9.49 15.73 12.08
N THR A 121 9.08 15.10 13.19
CA THR A 121 9.72 15.14 14.52
C THR A 121 9.24 13.93 15.36
N SER A 122 9.59 12.71 14.95
CA SER A 122 9.20 11.53 15.74
C SER A 122 10.11 11.35 16.95
N LEU A 123 9.54 11.32 18.16
CA LEU A 123 10.29 11.03 19.39
C LEU A 123 10.38 9.53 19.64
N CYS A 124 11.46 9.08 20.28
CA CYS A 124 11.60 7.72 20.74
C CYS A 124 10.57 7.39 21.83
N ASP A 125 9.83 6.29 21.68
CA ASP A 125 8.83 5.84 22.67
C ASP A 125 9.46 5.39 24.02
N VAL A 126 10.80 5.35 24.10
CA VAL A 126 11.53 4.87 25.29
C VAL A 126 12.31 5.98 25.99
N CYS A 127 13.09 6.78 25.26
CA CYS A 127 13.89 7.86 25.86
C CYS A 127 13.34 9.26 25.61
N GLU A 128 12.28 9.40 24.80
CA GLU A 128 11.65 10.68 24.45
C GLU A 128 12.56 11.67 23.69
N GLU A 129 13.74 11.23 23.24
CA GLU A 129 14.63 12.00 22.37
C GLU A 129 14.23 11.87 20.90
N GLU A 130 14.64 12.84 20.07
CA GLU A 130 14.36 12.83 18.63
C GLU A 130 14.94 11.59 17.95
N CYS A 131 14.09 10.93 17.16
CA CYS A 131 14.52 9.97 16.14
C CYS A 131 14.76 10.73 14.82
N ASP A 132 15.52 10.13 13.90
CA ASP A 132 16.02 10.69 12.64
C ASP A 132 17.26 11.58 12.77
N VAL A 133 18.04 11.40 13.84
CA VAL A 133 19.35 12.06 13.95
C VAL A 133 20.30 11.48 12.91
N PRO A 134 21.02 12.30 12.13
CA PRO A 134 21.99 11.81 11.17
C PRO A 134 22.97 10.79 11.79
N ASN A 135 23.10 9.62 11.14
CA ASN A 135 23.90 8.46 11.58
C ASN A 135 23.31 7.59 12.72
N GLN A 136 22.04 7.77 13.10
CA GLN A 136 21.32 6.81 13.94
C GLN A 136 20.27 6.06 13.12
N ILE A 137 20.22 4.74 13.30
CA ILE A 137 19.23 3.89 12.64
C ILE A 137 18.04 3.75 13.59
N ASP A 138 16.94 4.38 13.20
CA ASP A 138 15.70 4.31 13.94
C ASP A 138 14.69 3.40 13.26
N PHE A 139 13.87 2.77 14.09
CA PHE A 139 12.85 1.84 13.65
C PHE A 139 11.49 2.43 13.91
N GLN A 140 10.63 2.38 12.89
CA GLN A 140 9.21 2.67 13.07
C GLN A 140 8.41 1.37 12.95
N CYS A 141 7.46 1.15 13.86
CA CYS A 141 6.53 0.03 13.74
C CYS A 141 5.44 0.37 12.72
N ALA A 142 5.25 -0.45 11.69
CA ALA A 142 4.23 -0.22 10.67
C ALA A 142 2.79 -0.30 11.20
N TRP A 143 2.56 -0.90 12.38
CA TRP A 143 1.22 -1.06 12.98
C TRP A 143 0.87 0.02 14.00
N CYS A 144 1.72 0.22 15.02
CA CYS A 144 1.46 1.21 16.07
C CYS A 144 2.11 2.57 15.82
N LEU A 145 2.91 2.71 14.76
CA LEU A 145 3.62 3.93 14.32
C LEU A 145 4.65 4.48 15.31
N ARG A 146 4.90 3.79 16.43
CA ARG A 146 5.96 4.12 17.39
C ARG A 146 7.33 4.04 16.74
N THR A 147 8.18 4.97 17.13
CA THR A 147 9.57 5.11 16.73
C THR A 147 10.47 4.77 17.90
N VAL A 148 11.54 4.03 17.64
CA VAL A 148 12.54 3.64 18.65
C VAL A 148 13.92 3.63 18.04
N HIS A 149 14.92 4.11 18.78
CA HIS A 149 16.32 3.93 18.41
C HIS A 149 16.72 2.45 18.46
N THR A 150 17.82 2.11 17.79
CA THR A 150 18.39 0.76 17.82
C THR A 150 18.61 0.25 19.26
N ASP A 151 19.15 1.08 20.15
CA ASP A 151 19.44 0.72 21.55
C ASP A 151 18.19 0.74 22.45
N CYS A 152 17.14 1.43 22.02
CA CYS A 152 15.86 1.52 22.71
C CYS A 152 14.92 0.36 22.35
N LYS A 153 15.06 -0.19 21.14
CA LYS A 153 14.21 -1.27 20.63
C LYS A 153 14.12 -2.51 21.54
N PRO A 154 15.16 -2.96 22.27
CA PRO A 154 15.03 -4.09 23.20
C PRO A 154 14.22 -3.77 24.47
N LYS A 155 14.01 -2.48 24.77
CA LYS A 155 13.35 -2.00 26.00
C LYS A 155 11.82 -1.86 25.84
N ILE A 156 11.31 -1.86 24.59
CA ILE A 156 9.86 -1.81 24.32
C ILE A 156 9.24 -3.21 24.38
N ALA A 157 7.94 -3.27 24.68
CA ALA A 157 7.18 -4.52 24.68
C ALA A 157 7.30 -5.27 23.33
N GLU A 158 7.42 -6.60 23.38
CA GLU A 158 7.53 -7.42 22.17
C GLU A 158 6.19 -7.49 21.39
N VAL A 159 5.08 -7.40 22.11
CA VAL A 159 3.72 -7.46 21.57
C VAL A 159 3.24 -6.06 21.23
N CYS A 160 2.78 -5.90 20.00
CA CYS A 160 2.22 -4.65 19.49
C CYS A 160 0.78 -4.46 19.98
N ASP A 161 0.52 -3.31 20.58
CA ASP A 161 -0.80 -2.86 21.03
C ASP A 161 -1.60 -2.11 19.95
N PHE A 162 -1.05 -2.01 18.72
CA PHE A 162 -1.58 -1.24 17.59
C PHE A 162 -1.69 0.28 17.80
N GLY A 163 -1.15 0.80 18.92
CA GLY A 163 -1.03 2.23 19.17
C GLY A 163 -2.38 2.98 19.27
N PRO A 164 -2.37 4.31 19.08
CA PRO A 164 -3.55 5.16 19.33
C PRO A 164 -4.71 4.89 18.37
N TYR A 165 -4.43 4.40 17.16
CA TYR A 165 -5.44 4.13 16.14
C TYR A 165 -6.02 2.72 16.20
N LYS A 166 -5.65 1.89 17.20
CA LYS A 166 -6.06 0.48 17.29
C LYS A 166 -7.56 0.24 17.11
N LYS A 167 -8.41 1.14 17.64
CA LYS A 167 -9.87 1.00 17.57
C LYS A 167 -10.41 0.96 16.13
N PHE A 168 -9.66 1.51 15.17
CA PHE A 168 -10.03 1.56 13.76
C PHE A 168 -9.43 0.42 12.93
N VAL A 169 -8.46 -0.32 13.49
CA VAL A 169 -7.73 -1.36 12.76
C VAL A 169 -8.46 -2.69 12.88
N ILE A 170 -8.45 -3.46 11.80
CA ILE A 170 -8.76 -4.90 11.81
C ILE A 170 -7.43 -5.65 11.85
N PRO A 171 -7.07 -6.26 12.99
CA PRO A 171 -5.80 -6.94 13.14
C PRO A 171 -5.67 -8.11 12.15
N PRO A 172 -4.47 -8.41 11.64
CA PRO A 172 -4.27 -9.54 10.73
C PRO A 172 -4.67 -10.90 11.34
N ASN A 173 -4.48 -11.09 12.65
CA ASN A 173 -4.92 -12.30 13.36
C ASN A 173 -6.45 -12.40 13.53
N CYS A 174 -7.20 -11.36 13.18
CA CYS A 174 -8.65 -11.36 13.17
C CYS A 174 -9.24 -11.63 11.77
N VAL A 175 -8.41 -11.80 10.73
CA VAL A 175 -8.88 -11.97 9.34
C VAL A 175 -8.59 -13.39 8.86
N THR A 176 -9.63 -14.08 8.38
CA THR A 176 -9.50 -15.38 7.70
C THR A 176 -9.73 -15.23 6.21
N LEU A 177 -8.79 -15.71 5.39
CA LEU A 177 -8.84 -15.63 3.92
C LEU A 177 -9.05 -17.02 3.30
N GLU A 178 -9.95 -17.10 2.32
CA GLU A 178 -10.04 -18.23 1.38
C GLU A 178 -9.26 -17.91 0.13
N THR A 179 -8.43 -18.85 -0.33
CA THR A 179 -7.84 -18.75 -1.65
C THR A 179 -8.65 -19.59 -2.64
N LYS A 180 -9.46 -18.95 -3.48
CA LYS A 180 -10.13 -19.64 -4.58
C LYS A 180 -9.27 -19.62 -5.84
N ARG A 181 -9.27 -20.72 -6.58
CA ARG A 181 -8.63 -20.80 -7.91
C ARG A 181 -9.47 -19.99 -8.90
N ALA A 182 -8.90 -18.91 -9.43
CA ALA A 182 -9.48 -18.13 -10.52
C ALA A 182 -8.71 -18.46 -11.81
N GLY A 183 -9.02 -19.62 -12.40
CA GLY A 183 -8.35 -20.12 -13.60
C GLY A 183 -6.94 -20.70 -13.35
N VAL A 184 -6.22 -21.00 -14.44
CA VAL A 184 -4.97 -21.80 -14.45
C VAL A 184 -3.77 -21.06 -13.85
N ARG A 185 -3.81 -19.72 -13.71
CA ARG A 185 -2.65 -18.90 -13.25
C ARG A 185 -2.94 -17.91 -12.12
N PHE A 186 -4.19 -17.72 -11.71
CA PHE A 186 -4.53 -16.68 -10.73
C PHE A 186 -5.23 -17.26 -9.49
N ARG A 187 -4.77 -16.82 -8.32
CA ARG A 187 -5.38 -17.10 -7.03
C ARG A 187 -5.97 -15.78 -6.52
N LYS A 188 -7.29 -15.71 -6.30
CA LYS A 188 -7.95 -14.54 -5.69
C LYS A 188 -8.29 -14.90 -4.25
N SER A 189 -7.68 -14.19 -3.31
CA SER A 189 -7.99 -14.34 -1.89
C SER A 189 -9.21 -13.50 -1.53
N HIS A 190 -10.18 -14.12 -0.86
CA HIS A 190 -11.39 -13.47 -0.38
C HIS A 190 -11.45 -13.56 1.14
N VAL A 191 -11.92 -12.51 1.78
CA VAL A 191 -12.19 -12.55 3.22
C VAL A 191 -13.42 -13.41 3.46
N ILE A 192 -13.31 -14.37 4.37
CA ILE A 192 -14.45 -15.22 4.77
C ILE A 192 -14.98 -14.79 6.12
N THR A 193 -14.09 -14.44 7.05
CA THR A 193 -14.46 -14.18 8.44
C THR A 193 -13.59 -13.08 9.03
N ILE A 194 -14.23 -12.22 9.83
CA ILE A 194 -13.56 -11.24 10.69
C ILE A 194 -13.94 -11.55 12.13
N HIS A 195 -12.94 -11.80 12.97
CA HIS A 195 -13.12 -12.08 14.38
C HIS A 195 -13.01 -10.80 15.21
N ASP A 196 -13.75 -10.71 16.30
CA ASP A 196 -13.66 -9.59 17.23
C ASP A 196 -12.28 -9.62 17.95
N PRO A 197 -11.49 -8.53 17.93
CA PRO A 197 -10.21 -8.47 18.60
C PRO A 197 -10.30 -8.37 20.13
N GLY A 198 -11.50 -8.29 20.70
CA GLY A 198 -11.73 -8.12 22.14
C GLY A 198 -11.64 -6.67 22.62
N TRP A 199 -11.34 -5.71 21.75
CA TRP A 199 -11.14 -4.30 22.11
C TRP A 199 -12.44 -3.55 22.36
N THR A 200 -12.40 -2.55 23.24
CA THR A 200 -13.55 -1.68 23.53
C THR A 200 -13.07 -0.24 23.79
N PRO A 201 -13.53 0.76 23.01
CA PRO A 201 -14.37 0.63 21.82
C PRO A 201 -13.59 0.01 20.64
N TRP A 202 -14.30 -0.70 19.76
CA TRP A 202 -13.79 -1.15 18.46
C TRP A 202 -14.77 -0.74 17.36
N THR A 203 -14.29 0.08 16.43
CA THR A 203 -15.09 0.73 15.39
C THR A 203 -14.25 0.71 14.11
N PRO A 204 -14.11 -0.46 13.45
CA PRO A 204 -13.18 -0.61 12.34
C PRO A 204 -13.50 0.37 11.22
N LEU A 205 -12.48 1.08 10.74
CA LEU A 205 -12.60 2.06 9.66
C LEU A 205 -12.38 1.39 8.31
N ILE A 206 -13.26 1.66 7.36
CA ILE A 206 -13.24 1.09 6.01
C ILE A 206 -13.18 2.24 5.03
N VAL A 207 -12.09 2.34 4.28
CA VAL A 207 -11.83 3.48 3.39
C VAL A 207 -12.09 3.04 1.96
N LEU A 208 -13.10 3.64 1.34
CA LEU A 208 -13.48 3.41 -0.05
C LEU A 208 -13.16 4.67 -0.84
N GLY A 209 -12.20 4.59 -1.77
CA GLY A 209 -11.84 5.75 -2.59
C GLY A 209 -11.65 5.39 -4.04
N ASN A 210 -11.88 6.33 -4.95
CA ASN A 210 -11.62 6.13 -6.38
C ASN A 210 -10.45 7.00 -6.82
N ARG A 211 -9.28 6.38 -7.08
CA ARG A 211 -8.09 7.12 -7.49
C ARG A 211 -8.23 7.85 -8.83
N LYS A 212 -9.21 7.48 -9.66
CA LYS A 212 -9.45 8.07 -10.99
C LYS A 212 -10.44 9.23 -10.96
N SER A 213 -11.05 9.53 -9.80
CA SER A 213 -12.04 10.58 -9.65
C SER A 213 -11.45 11.86 -9.08
N GLY A 214 -12.08 13.00 -9.39
CA GLY A 214 -11.70 14.31 -8.86
C GLY A 214 -10.37 14.83 -9.42
N ASN A 215 -9.63 15.55 -8.58
CA ASN A 215 -8.34 16.19 -8.89
C ASN A 215 -7.12 15.23 -8.82
N GLY A 216 -7.35 13.93 -8.57
CA GLY A 216 -6.28 12.92 -8.47
C GLY A 216 -5.77 12.64 -7.04
N ASP A 217 -6.26 13.36 -6.02
CA ASP A 217 -5.83 13.20 -4.62
C ASP A 217 -6.25 11.87 -3.99
N GLY A 218 -7.19 11.15 -4.60
CA GLY A 218 -7.64 9.84 -4.12
C GLY A 218 -6.48 8.85 -3.96
N SER A 219 -5.45 8.93 -4.80
CA SER A 219 -4.23 8.11 -4.65
C SER A 219 -3.49 8.41 -3.34
N HIS A 220 -3.36 9.69 -2.98
CA HIS A 220 -2.70 10.10 -1.74
C HIS A 220 -3.52 9.68 -0.53
N VAL A 221 -4.84 9.91 -0.54
CA VAL A 221 -5.72 9.51 0.57
C VAL A 221 -5.63 8.00 0.82
N LEU A 222 -5.74 7.19 -0.24
CA LEU A 222 -5.61 5.73 -0.14
C LEU A 222 -4.23 5.32 0.38
N SER A 223 -3.15 5.96 -0.09
CA SER A 223 -1.78 5.72 0.39
C SER A 223 -1.67 5.99 1.90
N THR A 224 -2.15 7.15 2.37
CA THR A 224 -2.13 7.53 3.78
C THR A 224 -2.88 6.52 4.65
N PHE A 225 -4.08 6.09 4.24
CA PHE A 225 -4.84 5.13 5.04
C PHE A 225 -4.24 3.71 5.02
N ARG A 226 -3.56 3.26 3.94
CA ARG A 226 -2.84 1.96 3.95
C ARG A 226 -1.70 1.96 4.97
N ARG A 227 -1.11 3.12 5.23
CA ARG A 227 -0.10 3.31 6.25
C ARG A 227 -0.67 3.21 7.66
N LEU A 228 -1.91 3.66 7.89
CA LEU A 228 -2.55 3.66 9.22
C LEU A 228 -3.29 2.35 9.54
N LEU A 229 -3.94 1.75 8.55
CA LEU A 229 -4.86 0.63 8.75
C LEU A 229 -4.26 -0.70 8.25
N ASN A 230 -5.00 -1.80 8.40
CA ASN A 230 -4.73 -3.00 7.63
C ASN A 230 -5.00 -2.67 6.14
N PRO A 231 -4.08 -2.95 5.19
CA PRO A 231 -4.28 -2.63 3.78
C PRO A 231 -5.56 -3.21 3.18
N LEU A 232 -6.11 -4.28 3.78
CA LEU A 232 -7.40 -4.84 3.43
C LEU A 232 -8.56 -3.85 3.61
N GLN A 233 -8.45 -2.93 4.58
CA GLN A 233 -9.47 -1.94 4.91
C GLN A 233 -9.53 -0.77 3.92
N VAL A 234 -8.58 -0.68 2.99
CA VAL A 234 -8.43 0.46 2.09
C VAL A 234 -8.61 0.01 0.65
N VAL A 235 -9.82 0.24 0.14
CA VAL A 235 -10.26 -0.26 -1.16
C VAL A 235 -10.25 0.85 -2.20
N ASP A 236 -9.53 0.60 -3.28
CA ASP A 236 -9.53 1.43 -4.47
C ASP A 236 -10.66 0.97 -5.41
N LEU A 237 -11.70 1.79 -5.53
CA LEU A 237 -12.87 1.54 -6.39
C LEU A 237 -12.55 1.63 -7.88
N ALA A 238 -11.34 2.09 -8.25
CA ALA A 238 -10.87 1.96 -9.63
C ALA A 238 -10.48 0.51 -9.99
N ASP A 239 -10.23 -0.32 -8.98
CA ASP A 239 -9.75 -1.70 -9.12
C ASP A 239 -10.78 -2.74 -8.66
N LYS A 240 -11.75 -2.37 -7.81
CA LYS A 240 -12.82 -3.24 -7.29
C LYS A 240 -14.18 -2.52 -7.33
N SER A 241 -15.26 -3.28 -7.45
CA SER A 241 -16.61 -2.71 -7.33
C SER A 241 -16.95 -2.43 -5.86
N PRO A 242 -17.85 -1.48 -5.57
CA PRO A 242 -18.35 -1.23 -4.21
C PRO A 242 -18.99 -2.46 -3.59
N GLU A 243 -19.64 -3.33 -4.37
CA GLU A 243 -20.24 -4.57 -3.87
C GLU A 243 -19.15 -5.51 -3.31
N GLU A 244 -18.06 -5.71 -4.05
CA GLU A 244 -16.90 -6.47 -3.56
C GLU A 244 -16.27 -5.79 -2.32
N ALA A 245 -16.27 -4.46 -2.29
CA ALA A 245 -15.71 -3.67 -1.20
C ALA A 245 -16.60 -3.63 0.05
N LEU A 246 -17.92 -3.79 -0.09
CA LEU A 246 -18.88 -3.74 1.00
C LEU A 246 -19.22 -5.13 1.54
N HIS A 247 -19.03 -6.19 0.74
CA HIS A 247 -19.29 -7.56 1.16
C HIS A 247 -18.54 -7.93 2.45
N TRP A 248 -17.31 -7.46 2.65
CA TRP A 248 -16.58 -7.79 3.88
C TRP A 248 -16.99 -6.93 5.09
N VAL A 249 -17.66 -5.80 4.88
CA VAL A 249 -18.27 -5.00 5.96
C VAL A 249 -19.32 -5.83 6.70
N THR A 250 -20.07 -6.65 5.96
CA THR A 250 -21.10 -7.54 6.54
C THR A 250 -20.51 -8.67 7.37
N LEU A 251 -19.21 -8.94 7.24
CA LEU A 251 -18.48 -9.94 8.02
C LEU A 251 -17.98 -9.39 9.36
N VAL A 252 -18.02 -8.07 9.58
CA VAL A 252 -17.63 -7.48 10.85
C VAL A 252 -18.66 -7.86 11.93
N PRO A 253 -18.24 -8.39 13.09
CA PRO A 253 -19.15 -8.77 14.17
C PRO A 253 -20.04 -7.60 14.62
N SER A 254 -21.26 -7.90 15.07
CA SER A 254 -22.25 -6.88 15.48
C SER A 254 -21.79 -5.91 16.56
N ARG A 255 -20.80 -6.29 17.39
CA ARG A 255 -20.17 -5.41 18.37
C ARG A 255 -19.27 -4.34 17.73
N GLY A 256 -18.73 -4.63 16.55
CA GLY A 256 -17.93 -3.70 15.75
C GLY A 256 -18.83 -2.91 14.80
N GLN A 257 -19.33 -1.77 15.23
CA GLN A 257 -19.97 -0.84 14.30
C GLN A 257 -18.91 -0.34 13.31
N SER A 258 -19.01 -0.74 12.05
CA SER A 258 -18.05 -0.32 11.02
C SER A 258 -18.28 1.14 10.65
N LEU A 259 -17.20 1.90 10.52
CA LEU A 259 -17.21 3.26 9.98
C LEU A 259 -16.75 3.20 8.53
N ILE A 260 -17.56 3.70 7.60
CA ILE A 260 -17.19 3.79 6.18
C ILE A 260 -16.79 5.23 5.87
N LEU A 261 -15.56 5.41 5.38
CA LEU A 261 -15.06 6.66 4.83
C LEU A 261 -15.07 6.58 3.31
N ALA A 262 -15.96 7.31 2.67
CA ALA A 262 -15.98 7.51 1.22
C ALA A 262 -15.05 8.67 0.84
N ALA A 263 -13.90 8.35 0.23
CA ALA A 263 -12.93 9.33 -0.24
C ALA A 263 -13.09 9.55 -1.75
N GLY A 264 -13.90 10.54 -2.13
CA GLY A 264 -14.12 10.93 -3.53
C GLY A 264 -15.13 12.06 -3.64
N GLY A 265 -15.37 12.52 -4.87
CA GLY A 265 -16.43 13.50 -5.14
C GLY A 265 -17.84 12.89 -5.09
N ASP A 266 -18.86 13.71 -5.34
CA ASP A 266 -20.28 13.34 -5.21
C ASP A 266 -20.64 12.06 -5.96
N GLY A 267 -20.09 11.85 -7.16
CA GLY A 267 -20.33 10.63 -7.94
C GLY A 267 -19.83 9.36 -7.26
N THR A 268 -18.68 9.42 -6.55
CA THR A 268 -18.17 8.27 -5.77
C THR A 268 -19.03 8.04 -4.52
N ALA A 269 -19.42 9.11 -3.83
CA ALA A 269 -20.30 9.01 -2.66
C ALA A 269 -21.66 8.43 -3.04
N ALA A 270 -22.29 8.93 -4.10
CA ALA A 270 -23.57 8.43 -4.61
C ALA A 270 -23.47 6.95 -5.03
N TRP A 271 -22.38 6.54 -5.68
CA TRP A 271 -22.18 5.15 -6.06
C TRP A 271 -22.13 4.22 -4.84
N ILE A 272 -21.34 4.59 -3.82
CA ILE A 272 -21.25 3.81 -2.57
C ILE A 272 -22.60 3.76 -1.85
N LEU A 273 -23.29 4.89 -1.70
CA LEU A 273 -24.59 4.96 -1.01
C LEU A 273 -25.66 4.14 -1.72
N ASN A 274 -25.70 4.20 -3.06
CA ASN A 274 -26.64 3.40 -3.86
C ASN A 274 -26.37 1.90 -3.68
N THR A 275 -25.09 1.49 -3.67
CA THR A 275 -24.75 0.09 -3.41
C THR A 275 -25.20 -0.33 -2.01
N ILE A 276 -24.92 0.46 -0.98
CA ILE A 276 -25.38 0.17 0.40
C ILE A 276 -26.90 0.04 0.47
N HIS A 277 -27.65 0.90 -0.22
CA HIS A 277 -29.11 0.82 -0.25
C HIS A 277 -29.64 -0.44 -0.94
N SER A 278 -28.89 -0.97 -1.91
CA SER A 278 -29.28 -2.14 -2.70
C SER A 278 -28.88 -3.50 -2.09
N MET A 279 -28.05 -3.50 -1.05
CA MET A 279 -27.58 -4.70 -0.34
C MET A 279 -28.51 -5.07 0.81
#